data_AF-A0AAN7I8B3-F1
#
_entry.id   AF-A0AAN7I8B3-F1
#
_cell.length_a   1.000
_cell.length_b   1.000
_cell.length_c   1.000
_cell.angle_alpha   90.00
_cell.angle_beta   90.00
_cell.angle_gamma   90.00
#
_symmetry.space_group_name_H-M   'P 1'
#
loop_
_entity.id
_entity.type
_entity.pdbx_description
1 polymer ?
#
loop_
_entity_poly.entity_id
_entity_poly.type
_entity_poly.pdbx_seq_one_letter_code
_entity_poly.pdbx_strand_id
1 'polypeptide(L)' 'MSSLRNVVNRRAHKERAQPHARKKFGLLEKHKDYVERAQAFHKKEDTLRKLKEKVAFRNPDEFHFKMIKTRTVDGVHKLE' A
#
# COMPACT_ATOMS: atom_id res chain seq x y z
N MET A 1 -5.36 21.56 32.29
CA MET A 1 -5.25 22.05 30.90
C MET A 1 -4.38 23.31 30.91
N SER A 2 -3.17 23.31 30.34
CA SER A 2 -2.30 24.50 30.39
C SER A 2 -2.75 25.53 29.34
N SER A 3 -3.38 26.61 29.78
CA SER A 3 -3.95 27.69 28.95
C SER A 3 -2.92 28.53 28.17
N LEU A 4 -1.63 28.42 28.48
CA LEU A 4 -0.56 29.22 27.87
C LEU A 4 0.24 28.49 26.77
N ARG A 5 -0.20 27.30 26.33
CA ARG A 5 0.52 26.47 25.33
C ARG A 5 0.69 27.14 23.95
N ASN A 6 -0.22 28.06 23.60
CA ASN A 6 -0.23 28.74 22.31
C ASN A 6 0.36 30.17 22.37
N VAL A 7 0.67 30.68 23.57
CA VAL A 7 1.18 32.05 23.78
C VAL A 7 2.70 32.14 23.58
N VAL A 8 3.42 31.03 23.81
CA VAL A 8 4.87 30.95 23.63
C VAL A 8 5.19 30.01 22.48
N ASN A 9 5.79 30.54 21.41
CA ASN A 9 6.24 29.73 20.28
C ASN A 9 7.31 28.73 20.74
N ARG A 10 7.06 27.44 20.52
CA ARG A 10 8.03 26.37 20.81
C ARG A 10 9.01 26.22 19.65
N ARG A 11 10.27 25.91 19.97
CA ARG A 11 11.29 25.64 18.96
C ARG A 11 10.93 24.39 18.15
N ALA A 12 10.93 24.51 16.83
CA ALA A 12 10.86 23.35 15.94
C ALA A 12 12.19 22.58 15.96
N HIS A 13 12.12 21.27 16.18
CA HIS A 13 13.27 20.38 16.06
C HIS A 13 13.42 19.92 14.62
N LYS A 14 14.55 20.26 13.99
CA LYS A 14 14.86 19.85 12.61
C LYS A 14 15.36 18.41 12.58
N GLU A 15 15.00 17.69 11.53
CA GLU A 15 15.47 16.34 11.29
C GLU A 15 16.90 16.33 10.71
N ARG A 16 17.63 15.24 10.94
CA ARG A 16 18.98 15.05 10.40
C ARG A 16 18.94 14.41 9.01
N ALA A 17 19.84 14.87 8.14
CA ALA A 17 20.09 14.26 6.84
C ALA A 17 20.86 12.92 6.94
N GLN A 18 20.94 12.19 5.83
CA GLN A 18 21.78 11.00 5.69
C GLN A 18 23.27 11.38 5.78
N PRO A 19 24.12 10.62 6.52
CA PRO A 19 25.57 10.89 6.54
C PRO A 19 26.20 10.80 5.15
N HIS A 20 27.19 11.65 4.89
CA HIS A 20 27.86 11.75 3.58
C HIS A 20 28.42 10.42 3.08
N ALA A 21 29.05 9.63 3.96
CA ALA A 21 29.61 8.31 3.61
C ALA A 21 28.53 7.30 3.13
N ARG A 22 27.25 7.53 3.48
CA ARG A 22 26.12 6.66 3.13
C ARG A 22 25.19 7.29 2.08
N LYS A 23 25.58 8.42 1.48
CA LYS A 23 24.78 9.12 0.46
C LYS A 23 24.41 8.23 -0.73
N LYS A 24 25.24 7.22 -1.04
CA LYS A 24 24.98 6.22 -2.10
C LYS A 24 23.68 5.42 -1.92
N PHE A 25 23.16 5.31 -0.69
CA PHE A 25 21.92 4.59 -0.39
C PHE A 25 20.67 5.46 -0.51
N GLY A 26 20.81 6.73 -0.91
CA GLY A 26 19.70 7.66 -1.04
C GLY A 26 19.24 8.26 0.30
N LEU A 27 17.96 8.61 0.37
CA LEU A 27 17.34 9.28 1.51
C LEU A 27 17.35 8.39 2.76
N LEU A 28 17.59 8.99 3.92
CA LEU A 28 17.48 8.31 5.21
C LEU A 28 16.01 8.30 5.66
N GLU A 29 15.34 7.17 5.44
CA GLU A 29 13.96 6.92 5.89
C GLU A 29 13.78 7.25 7.37
N LYS A 30 12.73 8.00 7.71
CA LYS A 30 12.31 8.29 9.08
C LYS A 30 11.07 7.50 9.44
N HIS A 31 10.65 7.62 10.70
CA HIS A 31 9.47 6.90 11.18
C HIS A 31 8.20 7.20 10.36
N LYS A 32 8.02 8.46 9.93
CA LYS A 32 6.89 8.83 9.07
C LYS A 32 6.88 8.05 7.75
N ASP A 33 8.02 8.03 7.06
CA ASP A 33 8.18 7.31 5.80
C ASP A 33 7.97 5.79 5.99
N TYR A 34 8.47 5.24 7.10
CA TYR A 34 8.25 3.85 7.49
C TYR A 34 6.77 3.53 7.65
N VAL A 35 6.02 4.40 8.34
CA VAL A 35 4.59 4.20 8.55
C VAL A 35 3.84 4.18 7.22
N GLU A 36 4.13 5.12 6.32
CA GLU A 36 3.53 5.16 4.98
C GLU A 36 3.86 3.89 4.18
N ARG A 37 5.12 3.44 4.22
CA ARG A 37 5.56 2.21 3.55
C ARG A 37 4.89 0.96 4.12
N ALA A 38 4.79 0.84 5.44
CA ALA A 38 4.16 -0.28 6.13
C ALA A 38 2.66 -0.36 5.81
N GLN A 39 1.96 0.77 5.84
CA GLN A 39 0.55 0.85 5.47
C GLN A 39 0.32 0.41 4.02
N ALA A 40 1.15 0.89 3.09
CA ALA A 40 1.06 0.50 1.69
C ALA A 40 1.32 -1.00 1.49
N PHE A 41 2.26 -1.58 2.25
CA PHE A 41 2.56 -3.01 2.21
C PHE A 41 1.39 -3.85 2.73
N HIS A 42 0.86 -3.56 3.92
CA HIS A 42 -0.27 -4.31 4.49
C HIS A 42 -1.54 -4.19 3.64
N LYS A 43 -1.78 -3.03 3.02
CA LYS A 43 -2.88 -2.89 2.05
C LYS A 43 -2.74 -3.87 0.89
N LYS A 44 -1.52 -4.06 0.36
CA LYS A 44 -1.26 -5.05 -0.71
C LYS A 44 -1.47 -6.47 -0.20
N GLU A 45 -0.96 -6.81 0.97
CA GLU A 45 -1.17 -8.14 1.57
C GLU A 45 -2.65 -8.45 1.76
N ASP A 46 -3.43 -7.51 2.27
CA ASP A 46 -4.87 -7.67 2.46
C ASP A 46 -5.61 -7.87 1.15
N THR A 47 -5.22 -7.15 0.10
CA THR A 47 -5.81 -7.38 -1.23
C THR A 47 -5.49 -8.76 -1.77
N LEU A 48 -4.26 -9.23 -1.61
CA LEU A 48 -3.85 -10.57 -2.05
C LEU A 48 -4.57 -11.67 -1.26
N ARG A 49 -4.73 -11.49 0.06
CA ARG A 49 -5.47 -12.42 0.91
C ARG A 49 -6.92 -12.56 0.45
N LYS A 50 -7.62 -11.43 0.23
CA LYS A 50 -9.00 -11.44 -0.27
C LYS A 50 -9.12 -12.08 -1.66
N LEU A 51 -8.15 -11.85 -2.55
CA LEU A 51 -8.13 -12.50 -3.87
C LEU A 51 -7.96 -14.01 -3.74
N LYS A 52 -7.07 -14.48 -2.87
CA LYS A 52 -6.88 -15.92 -2.60
C LYS A 52 -8.15 -16.56 -2.03
N GLU A 53 -8.81 -15.90 -1.08
CA GLU A 53 -10.09 -16.36 -0.53
C GLU A 53 -11.16 -16.47 -1.61
N LYS A 54 -11.31 -15.44 -2.46
CA LYS A 54 -12.27 -15.47 -3.58
C LYS A 54 -12.00 -16.62 -4.55
N VAL A 55 -10.73 -16.91 -4.85
CA VAL A 55 -10.35 -18.03 -5.71
C VAL A 55 -10.66 -19.36 -5.03
N ALA A 56 -10.39 -19.50 -3.72
CA ALA A 56 -10.66 -20.71 -2.97
C ALA A 56 -12.16 -21.03 -2.87
N PHE A 57 -13.00 -20.00 -2.75
CA PHE A 57 -14.46 -20.13 -2.67
C PHE A 57 -15.18 -19.97 -4.03
N ARG A 58 -14.45 -20.04 -5.16
CA ARG A 58 -15.07 -19.90 -6.49
C ARG A 58 -16.01 -21.08 -6.76
N ASN A 59 -17.24 -20.79 -7.19
CA ASN A 59 -18.16 -21.82 -7.66
C ASN A 59 -17.75 -22.28 -9.08
N PRO A 60 -17.40 -23.56 -9.30
CA PRO A 60 -17.04 -24.05 -10.64
C PRO A 60 -18.18 -23.93 -11.66
N ASP A 61 -19.43 -23.89 -11.21
CA ASP A 61 -20.62 -23.82 -12.05
C ASP A 61 -21.14 -22.38 -12.26
N GLU A 62 -20.36 -21.37 -11.86
CA GLU A 62 -20.77 -19.97 -12.04
C GLU A 62 -20.85 -19.58 -13.53
N PHE A 63 -21.95 -18.93 -13.92
CA PHE A 63 -22.17 -18.45 -15.27
C PHE A 63 -22.53 -16.97 -15.30
N HIS A 64 -21.82 -16.21 -16.14
CA HIS A 64 -22.11 -14.82 -16.43
C HIS A 64 -22.30 -14.64 -17.95
N PHE A 65 -23.29 -13.86 -18.38
CA PHE A 65 -23.56 -13.61 -19.81
C PHE A 65 -22.36 -13.05 -20.59
N LYS A 66 -21.40 -12.38 -19.90
CA LYS A 66 -20.15 -11.90 -20.52
C LYS A 66 -19.23 -13.04 -20.96
N MET A 67 -19.35 -14.24 -20.39
CA MET A 67 -18.57 -15.42 -20.78
C MET A 67 -18.94 -15.93 -22.19
N ILE A 68 -20.09 -15.51 -22.75
CA ILE A 68 -20.47 -15.83 -24.13
C ILE A 68 -19.61 -15.04 -25.13
N LYS A 69 -19.19 -13.82 -24.77
CA LYS A 69 -18.46 -12.88 -25.66
C LYS A 69 -16.98 -12.75 -25.32
N THR A 70 -16.52 -13.46 -24.29
CA THR A 70 -15.14 -13.37 -23.82
C THR A 70 -14.54 -14.76 -23.70
N ARG A 71 -13.28 -14.89 -24.10
CA ARG A 71 -12.49 -16.11 -23.97
C ARG A 71 -11.35 -15.90 -22.99
N THR A 72 -11.01 -16.94 -22.23
CA THR A 72 -9.85 -16.90 -21.34
C THR A 72 -8.60 -17.29 -22.13
N VAL A 73 -7.67 -16.35 -22.31
CA VAL A 73 -6.37 -16.59 -22.97
C VAL A 73 -5.28 -16.34 -21.94
N ASP A 74 -4.44 -17.35 -21.68
CA ASP A 74 -3.38 -17.32 -20.66
C ASP A 74 -3.89 -16.92 -19.26
N GLY A 75 -5.12 -17.32 -18.92
CA GLY A 75 -5.75 -16.98 -17.63
C GLY A 75 -6.37 -15.58 -17.56
N VAL A 76 -6.37 -14.81 -18.65
CA VAL A 76 -6.98 -13.47 -18.72
C VAL A 76 -8.19 -13.47 -19.65
N HIS A 77 -9.32 -12.93 -19.20
CA HIS A 77 -10.49 -12.74 -20.05
C HIS A 77 -10.23 -11.67 -21.10
N LYS A 78 -10.26 -12.06 -22.39
CA LYS A 78 -10.18 -11.17 -23.54
C LYS A 78 -11.51 -11.20 -24.29
N LEU A 79 -11.94 -10.05 -24.81
CA LEU A 79 -13.01 -9.99 -25.79
C LEU A 79 -12.58 -10.76 -27.04
N GLU A 80 -13.48 -11.57 -27.59
CA GLU A 80 -13.31 -12.10 -28.95
C GLU A 80 -13.49 -11.01 -30.01
#